data_AF-A0A1I0MNI0-F1
#
_entry.id   AF-A0A1I0MNI0-F1
#
_cell.length_a   1.000
_cell.length_b   1.000
_cell.length_c   1.000
_cell.angle_alpha   90.00
_cell.angle_beta   90.00
_cell.angle_gamma   90.00
#
_symmetry.space_group_name_H-M   'P 1'
#
loop_
_entity.id
_entity.type
_entity.pdbx_description
1 polymer ?
#
loop_
_entity_poly.entity_id
_entity_poly.type
_entity_poly.pdbx_seq_one_letter_code
_entity_poly.pdbx_strand_id
1 'polypeptide(L)'
;MSLSPASSIVIDLLLMSDAVAEGNVSDVRRLARRIQQTAEPTRFVRVARHARHIEEIASDGVKEDELASAMRKLLRESEHEIAGFGHILYS
;
A
#
# COMPACT_ATOMS: atom_id res chain seq x y z
N MET A 1 -18.24 -10.00 -9.92
CA MET A 1 -17.52 -8.80 -10.44
C MET A 1 -16.19 -8.72 -9.70
N SER A 2 -15.07 -8.69 -10.41
CA SER A 2 -13.75 -8.45 -9.79
C SER A 2 -13.58 -6.95 -9.53
N LEU A 3 -13.07 -6.58 -8.36
CA LEU A 3 -12.72 -5.20 -8.06
C LEU A 3 -11.66 -4.66 -9.03
N SER A 4 -11.70 -3.36 -9.32
CA SER A 4 -10.63 -2.71 -10.06
C SER A 4 -9.32 -2.76 -9.25
N PRO A 5 -8.14 -2.79 -9.89
CA PRO A 5 -6.86 -2.77 -9.17
C PRO A 5 -6.75 -1.59 -8.19
N ALA A 6 -7.23 -0.41 -8.58
CA ALA A 6 -7.27 0.77 -7.72
C ALA A 6 -8.14 0.56 -6.47
N SER A 7 -9.35 0.02 -6.64
CA SER A 7 -10.25 -0.27 -5.52
C SER A 7 -9.65 -1.30 -4.55
N SER A 8 -9.03 -2.36 -5.08
CA SER A 8 -8.35 -3.37 -4.28
C SER A 8 -7.19 -2.78 -3.47
N ILE A 9 -6.37 -1.92 -4.09
CA ILE A 9 -5.27 -1.25 -3.40
C ILE A 9 -5.78 -0.34 -2.29
N VAL A 10 -6.83 0.46 -2.53
CA VAL A 10 -7.41 1.33 -1.49
C VAL A 10 -7.92 0.53 -0.29
N ILE A 11 -8.62 -0.59 -0.53
CA ILE A 11 -9.10 -1.46 0.55
C ILE A 11 -7.91 -2.03 1.34
N ASP A 12 -6.90 -2.56 0.64
CA ASP A 12 -5.73 -3.13 1.32
C ASP A 12 -4.91 -2.06 2.08
N LEU A 13 -4.87 -0.81 1.61
CA LEU A 13 -4.24 0.33 2.33
C LEU A 13 -4.99 0.70 3.62
N LEU A 14 -6.32 0.66 3.60
CA LEU A 14 -7.13 0.90 4.81
C LEU A 14 -6.84 -0.19 5.84
N LEU A 15 -6.92 -1.46 5.45
CA LEU A 15 -6.62 -2.60 6.32
C LEU A 15 -5.19 -2.58 6.85
N MET A 16 -4.23 -2.12 6.04
CA MET A 16 -2.83 -2.06 6.46
C MET A 16 -2.59 -0.92 7.46
N SER A 17 -3.34 0.18 7.35
CA SER A 17 -3.29 1.27 8.33
C SER A 17 -3.71 0.80 9.71
N ASP A 18 -4.80 0.02 9.78
CA ASP A 18 -5.28 -0.57 11.02
C ASP A 18 -4.26 -1.56 11.59
N ALA A 19 -3.71 -2.44 10.75
CA ALA A 19 -2.68 -3.39 11.17
C ALA A 19 -1.40 -2.72 11.71
N VAL A 20 -1.00 -1.57 11.16
CA VAL A 20 0.12 -0.77 11.69
C VAL A 20 -0.25 -0.18 13.06
N ALA A 21 -1.47 0.35 13.22
CA ALA A 21 -1.92 0.92 14.49
C ALA A 21 -2.04 -0.14 15.61
N GLU A 22 -2.35 -1.37 15.26
CA GLU A 22 -2.45 -2.52 16.17
C GLU A 22 -1.11 -3.24 16.41
N GLY A 23 -0.02 -2.83 15.74
CA GLY A 23 1.27 -3.52 15.82
C GLY A 23 1.26 -4.93 15.20
N ASN A 24 0.28 -5.25 14.35
CA ASN A 24 0.14 -6.57 13.73
C ASN A 24 1.04 -6.71 12.49
N VAL A 25 2.33 -6.93 12.74
CA VAL A 25 3.39 -7.03 11.72
C VAL A 25 3.10 -8.11 10.67
N SER A 26 2.46 -9.22 11.05
CA SER A 26 2.11 -10.31 10.12
C SER A 26 1.13 -9.84 9.05
N ASP A 27 0.10 -9.10 9.46
CA ASP A 27 -0.89 -8.55 8.53
C ASP A 27 -0.31 -7.39 7.72
N VAL A 28 0.52 -6.53 8.32
CA VAL A 28 1.24 -5.48 7.58
C VAL A 28 2.04 -6.08 6.43
N ARG A 29 2.85 -7.12 6.70
CA ARG A 29 3.64 -7.81 5.67
C ARG A 29 2.76 -8.42 4.58
N ARG A 30 1.69 -9.12 4.97
CA ARG A 30 0.76 -9.78 4.04
C ARG A 30 0.07 -8.77 3.13
N LEU A 31 -0.39 -7.65 3.68
CA LEU A 31 -1.09 -6.60 2.94
C LEU A 31 -0.14 -5.82 2.04
N ALA A 32 1.05 -5.47 2.52
CA ALA A 32 2.10 -4.84 1.73
C ALA A 32 2.44 -5.65 0.47
N ARG A 33 2.64 -6.96 0.62
CA ARG A 33 2.88 -7.87 -0.51
C ARG A 33 1.72 -7.89 -1.51
N ARG A 34 0.47 -7.93 -1.01
CA ARG A 34 -0.73 -7.93 -1.88
C ARG A 34 -0.88 -6.61 -2.65
N ILE A 35 -0.62 -5.48 -2.00
CA ILE A 35 -0.60 -4.16 -2.64
C ILE A 35 0.47 -4.13 -3.74
N GLN A 36 1.69 -4.60 -3.44
CA GLN A 36 2.75 -4.69 -4.45
C GLN A 36 2.31 -5.53 -5.65
N GLN A 37 1.84 -6.76 -5.42
CA GLN A 37 1.42 -7.67 -6.49
C GLN A 37 0.27 -7.12 -7.33
N THR A 38 -0.61 -6.32 -6.72
CA THR A 38 -1.72 -5.67 -7.41
C THR A 38 -1.26 -4.44 -8.20
N ALA A 39 -0.30 -3.68 -7.67
CA ALA A 39 0.23 -2.46 -8.27
C ALA A 39 1.26 -2.72 -9.39
N GLU A 40 2.07 -3.77 -9.26
CA GLU A 40 3.17 -4.12 -10.18
C GLU A 40 2.75 -4.31 -11.65
N PRO A 41 1.64 -5.00 -12.00
CA PRO A 41 1.18 -5.12 -13.38
C PRO A 41 0.48 -3.86 -13.90
N THR A 42 0.38 -2.79 -13.09
CA THR A 42 -0.32 -1.55 -13.42
C THR A 42 0.65 -0.39 -13.59
N ARG A 43 0.13 0.84 -13.70
CA ARG A 43 0.94 2.06 -13.77
C ARG A 43 1.33 2.61 -12.38
N PHE A 44 0.91 1.96 -11.30
CA PHE A 44 1.13 2.40 -9.91
C PHE A 44 2.52 1.99 -9.39
N VAL A 45 3.57 2.43 -10.10
CA VAL A 45 4.95 1.98 -9.86
C VAL A 45 5.47 2.45 -8.50
N ARG A 46 5.10 3.67 -8.05
CA ARG A 46 5.55 4.16 -6.74
C ARG A 46 4.82 3.46 -5.62
N VAL A 47 3.53 3.17 -5.79
CA VAL A 47 2.76 2.33 -4.85
C VAL A 47 3.42 0.97 -4.69
N ALA A 48 3.74 0.28 -5.79
CA ALA A 48 4.40 -1.03 -5.74
C ALA A 48 5.76 -1.00 -5.02
N ARG A 49 6.58 0.02 -5.32
CA ARG A 49 7.89 0.21 -4.68
C ARG A 49 7.77 0.44 -3.17
N HIS A 50 6.85 1.30 -2.75
CA HIS A 50 6.67 1.62 -1.34
C HIS A 50 6.05 0.47 -0.55
N ALA A 51 5.13 -0.28 -1.17
CA ALA A 51 4.56 -1.47 -0.57
C ALA A 51 5.64 -2.54 -0.32
N ARG A 52 6.53 -2.80 -1.31
CA ARG A 52 7.68 -3.70 -1.13
C ARG A 52 8.59 -3.25 0.03
N HIS A 53 8.88 -1.96 0.13
CA HIS A 53 9.70 -1.44 1.21
C HIS A 53 9.08 -1.67 2.61
N ILE A 54 7.75 -1.53 2.73
CA ILE A 54 7.03 -1.85 3.98
C ILE A 54 7.10 -3.35 4.28
N GLU A 55 6.98 -4.22 3.28
CA GLU A 55 7.13 -5.67 3.46
C GLU A 55 8.53 -6.03 3.99
N GLU A 56 9.58 -5.40 3.47
CA GLU A 56 10.97 -5.57 3.90
C GLU A 56 11.13 -5.12 5.37
N ILE A 57 10.67 -3.91 5.73
CA ILE A 57 10.71 -3.39 7.12
C ILE A 57 9.96 -4.33 8.08
N ALA A 58 8.77 -4.80 7.69
CA ALA A 58 7.97 -5.70 8.52
C ALA A 58 8.64 -7.08 8.68
N SER A 59 9.44 -7.52 7.72
CA SER A 59 10.14 -8.81 7.77
C SER A 59 11.39 -8.78 8.67
N ASP A 60 12.03 -7.61 8.76
CA ASP A 60 13.26 -7.41 9.54
C ASP A 60 13.01 -7.20 11.06
N GLY A 61 11.74 -7.26 11.50
CA GLY A 61 11.37 -7.13 12.93
C GLY A 61 11.54 -5.71 13.48
N VAL A 62 11.38 -4.71 12.63
CA VAL A 62 11.67 -3.29 12.90
C VAL A 62 10.60 -2.62 13.79
N LYS A 63 10.98 -1.51 14.42
CA LYS A 63 10.15 -0.68 15.33
C LYS A 63 8.94 -0.06 14.62
N GLU A 64 7.81 0.01 15.34
CA GLU A 64 6.51 0.54 14.89
C GLU A 64 6.60 1.95 14.25
N ASP A 65 7.49 2.81 14.75
CA ASP A 65 7.68 4.18 14.22
C ASP A 65 8.13 4.20 12.75
N GLU A 66 8.96 3.24 12.34
CA GLU A 66 9.44 3.13 10.96
C GLU A 66 8.32 2.65 10.03
N LEU A 67 7.52 1.68 10.47
CA LEU A 67 6.33 1.22 9.75
C LEU A 67 5.30 2.35 9.59
N ALA A 68 5.05 3.13 10.65
CA ALA A 68 4.13 4.27 10.59
C ALA A 68 4.63 5.36 9.61
N SER A 69 5.94 5.64 9.60
CA SER A 69 6.54 6.60 8.67
C SER A 69 6.45 6.12 7.22
N ALA A 70 6.79 4.86 6.97
CA ALA A 70 6.69 4.23 5.65
C ALA A 70 5.24 4.19 5.15
N MET A 71 4.28 3.87 6.03
CA MET A 71 2.86 3.84 5.71
C MET A 71 2.34 5.21 5.29
N ARG A 72 2.69 6.27 6.02
CA ARG A 72 2.34 7.66 5.63
C ARG A 72 2.89 8.03 4.25
N LYS A 73 4.07 7.53 3.88
CA LYS A 73 4.67 7.78 2.56
C LYS A 73 3.92 7.03 1.46
N LEU A 74 3.57 5.78 1.70
CA LEU A 74 2.76 4.99 0.77
C LEU A 74 1.37 5.61 0.53
N LEU A 75 0.70 6.09 1.59
CA LEU A 75 -0.61 6.74 1.45
C LEU A 75 -0.55 7.98 0.55
N ARG A 76 0.47 8.84 0.72
CA ARG A 76 0.66 10.03 -0.14
C ARG A 76 0.91 9.67 -1.60
N GLU A 77 1.78 8.69 -1.87
CA GLU A 77 2.03 8.26 -3.26
C GLU A 77 0.80 7.58 -3.87
N SER A 78 0.04 6.84 -3.07
CA SER A 78 -1.22 6.22 -3.50
C SER A 78 -2.27 7.26 -3.86
N GLU A 79 -2.41 8.33 -3.07
CA GLU A 79 -3.27 9.46 -3.40
C GLU A 79 -2.85 10.09 -4.74
N HIS A 80 -1.56 10.34 -4.93
CA HIS A 80 -1.05 10.94 -6.15
C HIS A 80 -1.23 10.04 -7.41
N GLU A 81 -0.91 8.75 -7.33
CA GLU A 81 -0.99 7.84 -8.48
C GLU A 81 -2.42 7.35 -8.76
N ILE A 82 -3.22 7.07 -7.72
CA ILE A 82 -4.57 6.50 -7.88
C ILE A 82 -5.60 7.62 -8.13
N ALA A 83 -5.57 8.72 -7.37
CA ALA A 83 -6.50 9.83 -7.62
C ALA A 83 -6.15 10.57 -8.93
N GLY A 84 -4.85 10.68 -9.24
CA GLY A 84 -4.39 11.19 -10.53
C GLY A 84 -4.86 10.34 -11.71
N PHE A 85 -4.90 9.02 -11.57
CA PHE A 85 -5.41 8.12 -12.61
C PHE A 85 -6.94 8.16 -12.75
N GLY A 86 -7.67 8.31 -11.63
CA GLY A 86 -9.10 8.55 -11.64
C GLY A 86 -9.48 9.80 -12.45
N HIS A 87 -8.71 10.87 -12.34
CA HIS A 87 -8.96 12.10 -13.09
C HIS A 87 -8.78 11.94 -14.62
N ILE A 88 -7.85 11.09 -15.06
CA ILE A 88 -7.56 10.89 -16.50
C ILE A 88 -8.63 10.04 -17.21
N LEU A 89 -9.32 9.14 -16.50
CA LEU A 89 -10.33 8.27 -17.10
C LEU A 89 -11.73 8.90 -17.21
N TYR A 90 -11.97 10.01 -16.52
CA TYR A 90 -13.26 10.75 -16.52
C TYR A 90 -13.14 12.18 -17.04
N SER A 91 -12.02 12.53 -17.70
CA SER A 91 -11.83 13.78 -18.46
C SER A 91 -11.91 13.50 -19.95
#